data_AF-A0A353CEJ2-F1
#
_entry.id   AF-A0A353CEJ2-F1
#
_cell.length_a   1.000
_cell.length_b   1.000
_cell.length_c   1.000
_cell.angle_alpha   90.00
_cell.angle_beta   90.00
_cell.angle_gamma   90.00
#
_symmetry.space_group_name_H-M   'P 1'
#
loop_
_entity.id
_entity.type
_entity.pdbx_description
1 polymer ?
#
loop_
_entity_poly.entity_id
_entity_poly.type
_entity_poly.pdbx_seq_one_letter_code
_entity_poly.pdbx_strand_id
1 'polypeptide(L)'
;VDPAHAQKRFSKNFPAGNKVRIQLTNRSGTITVEGWDRREVNISAYLEAPAANISPQEISDTIYLNLVKDNQGRVDVGNVNFTIRVPHTSSVDIETLIGNLIVSNVRGGLVRAHITSEGDITLTNIGAAAVSAQNGIGDIFYDGELQPGGSYRFTSMKGNINLRIPFTSSFRLVATAPSTRNISLGSFSNANMNYTGDGRRVVGRFGDGGATLTVTNQRGSIAFLSR
;
A
#
# COMPACT_ATOMS: atom_id res chain seq x y z
N VAL A 1 1.03 -24.10 -34.26
CA VAL A 1 0.14 -22.93 -34.14
C VAL A 1 -0.42 -22.99 -32.73
N ASP A 2 0.15 -22.22 -31.81
CA ASP A 2 -0.28 -22.20 -30.42
C ASP A 2 -1.68 -21.58 -30.34
N PRO A 3 -2.70 -22.24 -29.75
CA PRO A 3 -3.98 -21.62 -29.55
C PRO A 3 -3.80 -20.53 -28.50
N ALA A 4 -3.97 -19.28 -28.92
CA ALA A 4 -4.06 -18.14 -28.03
C ALA A 4 -5.09 -18.46 -26.94
N HIS A 5 -4.62 -18.76 -25.71
CA HIS A 5 -5.50 -18.95 -24.57
C HIS A 5 -6.30 -17.66 -24.40
N ALA A 6 -7.60 -17.72 -24.71
CA ALA A 6 -8.48 -16.57 -24.67
C ALA A 6 -8.44 -15.95 -23.26
N GLN A 7 -8.00 -14.70 -23.21
CA GLN A 7 -7.86 -13.94 -21.98
C GLN A 7 -9.24 -13.75 -21.33
N LYS A 8 -9.38 -14.11 -20.05
CA LYS A 8 -10.65 -13.99 -19.34
C LYS A 8 -10.72 -12.65 -18.60
N ARG A 9 -11.90 -12.03 -18.60
CA ARG A 9 -12.17 -10.78 -17.88
C ARG A 9 -13.21 -11.00 -16.79
N PHE A 10 -13.10 -10.25 -15.70
CA PHE A 10 -14.07 -10.16 -14.63
C PHE A 10 -14.46 -8.70 -14.43
N SER A 11 -15.73 -8.43 -14.14
CA SER A 11 -16.21 -7.10 -13.76
C SER A 11 -17.43 -7.23 -12.84
N LYS A 12 -17.46 -6.45 -11.75
CA LYS A 12 -18.60 -6.38 -10.83
C LYS A 12 -18.65 -5.02 -10.15
N ASN A 13 -19.86 -4.50 -9.99
CA ASN A 13 -20.12 -3.26 -9.26
C ASN A 13 -20.85 -3.56 -7.96
N PHE A 14 -20.57 -2.76 -6.94
CA PHE A 14 -21.24 -2.76 -5.66
C PHE A 14 -21.69 -1.35 -5.35
N PRO A 15 -22.98 -1.10 -5.07
CA PRO A 15 -23.41 0.15 -4.45
C PRO A 15 -22.61 0.37 -3.17
N ALA A 16 -22.15 1.59 -2.91
CA ALA A 16 -21.32 1.84 -1.74
C ALA A 16 -21.74 3.13 -1.03
N GLY A 17 -21.91 3.05 0.28
CA GLY A 17 -21.95 4.24 1.12
C GLY A 17 -20.60 4.97 1.14
N ASN A 18 -20.52 6.08 1.87
CA ASN A 18 -19.28 6.85 1.95
C ASN A 18 -18.16 6.10 2.70
N LYS A 19 -18.43 5.02 3.43
CA LYS A 19 -17.43 4.30 4.24
C LYS A 19 -17.45 2.80 3.94
N VAL A 20 -17.06 2.43 2.73
CA VAL A 20 -16.86 1.02 2.33
C VAL A 20 -15.44 0.57 2.62
N ARG A 21 -15.26 -0.72 2.91
CA ARG A 21 -13.94 -1.35 3.00
C ARG A 21 -13.76 -2.36 1.86
N ILE A 22 -12.60 -2.34 1.22
CA ILE A 22 -12.16 -3.40 0.31
C ILE A 22 -11.07 -4.22 1.00
N GLN A 23 -11.27 -5.54 1.04
CA GLN A 23 -10.25 -6.50 1.46
C GLN A 23 -9.96 -7.46 0.32
N LEU A 24 -8.74 -7.43 -0.19
CA LEU A 24 -8.31 -8.27 -1.31
C LEU A 24 -7.05 -9.03 -0.93
N THR A 25 -7.09 -10.36 -1.05
CA THR A 25 -5.92 -11.23 -1.05
C THR A 25 -5.74 -11.83 -2.44
N ASN A 26 -4.68 -11.42 -3.13
CA ASN A 26 -4.25 -11.97 -4.40
C ASN A 26 -3.01 -12.87 -4.22
N ARG A 27 -2.66 -13.62 -5.27
CA ARG A 27 -1.42 -14.39 -5.34
C ARG A 27 -0.38 -13.69 -6.20
N SER A 28 -0.76 -13.32 -7.41
CA SER A 28 0.16 -12.69 -8.36
C SER A 28 -0.56 -11.77 -9.33
N GLY A 29 0.17 -10.77 -9.84
CA GLY A 29 -0.35 -9.76 -10.74
C GLY A 29 -0.43 -8.37 -10.09
N THR A 30 -0.69 -7.37 -10.91
CA THR A 30 -0.75 -5.97 -10.47
C THR A 30 -2.13 -5.62 -9.93
N ILE A 31 -2.17 -4.93 -8.81
CA ILE A 31 -3.42 -4.42 -8.23
C ILE A 31 -3.36 -2.89 -8.25
N THR A 32 -4.31 -2.28 -8.96
CA THR A 32 -4.51 -0.82 -8.95
C THR A 32 -5.81 -0.48 -8.24
N VAL A 33 -5.73 0.38 -7.23
CA VAL A 33 -6.87 0.93 -6.51
C VAL A 33 -6.88 2.45 -6.68
N GLU A 34 -8.01 3.00 -7.10
CA GLU A 34 -8.18 4.44 -7.33
C GLU A 34 -9.42 4.97 -6.60
N GLY A 35 -9.24 6.02 -5.82
CA GLY A 35 -10.34 6.80 -5.26
C GLY A 35 -11.04 7.64 -6.34
N TRP A 36 -12.37 7.66 -6.36
CA TRP A 36 -13.18 8.43 -7.31
C TRP A 36 -14.42 9.09 -6.68
N ASP A 37 -15.12 9.91 -7.49
CA ASP A 37 -16.29 10.70 -7.08
C ASP A 37 -17.62 9.92 -7.04
N ARG A 38 -17.60 8.62 -7.33
CA ARG A 38 -18.82 7.80 -7.36
C ARG A 38 -19.03 7.05 -6.06
N ARG A 39 -20.31 6.93 -5.66
CA ARG A 39 -20.78 6.13 -4.52
C ARG A 39 -21.00 4.67 -4.89
N GLU A 40 -20.00 4.09 -5.52
CA GLU A 40 -19.98 2.68 -5.91
C GLU A 40 -18.55 2.17 -5.88
N VAL A 41 -18.38 0.88 -5.65
CA VAL A 41 -17.12 0.18 -5.87
C VAL A 41 -17.22 -0.57 -7.20
N ASN A 42 -16.29 -0.28 -8.11
CA ASN A 42 -16.16 -0.98 -9.37
C ASN A 42 -14.91 -1.85 -9.32
N ILE A 43 -15.08 -3.16 -9.48
CA ILE A 43 -13.99 -4.13 -9.52
C ILE A 43 -13.92 -4.70 -10.92
N SER A 44 -12.76 -4.58 -11.54
CA SER A 44 -12.46 -5.25 -12.81
C SER A 44 -11.14 -5.99 -12.71
N ALA A 45 -11.05 -7.10 -13.44
CA ALA A 45 -9.80 -7.87 -13.50
C ALA A 45 -9.58 -8.49 -14.87
N TYR A 46 -8.30 -8.57 -15.22
CA TYR A 46 -7.79 -9.35 -16.33
C TYR A 46 -7.09 -10.60 -15.80
N LEU A 47 -7.47 -11.76 -16.32
CA LEU A 47 -7.02 -13.07 -15.85
C LEU A 47 -6.23 -13.78 -16.94
N GLU A 48 -4.96 -14.06 -16.64
CA GLU A 48 -4.12 -14.92 -17.47
C GLU A 48 -4.52 -16.39 -17.31
N ALA A 49 -4.30 -17.19 -18.36
CA ALA A 49 -4.52 -18.62 -18.29
C ALA A 49 -3.40 -19.30 -17.49
N PRO A 50 -3.70 -20.35 -16.71
CA PRO A 50 -5.03 -20.84 -16.34
C PRO A 50 -5.83 -19.84 -15.49
N ALA A 51 -7.06 -19.53 -15.92
CA ALA A 51 -7.84 -18.47 -15.29
C ALA A 51 -8.24 -18.83 -13.86
N ALA A 52 -8.04 -17.87 -12.95
CA ALA A 52 -8.51 -17.94 -11.58
C ALA A 52 -10.04 -17.86 -11.47
N ASN A 53 -10.57 -18.44 -10.41
CA ASN A 53 -11.90 -18.14 -9.88
C ASN A 53 -11.83 -16.85 -9.05
N ILE A 54 -12.85 -16.02 -9.18
CA ILE A 54 -13.01 -14.77 -8.42
C ILE A 54 -14.46 -14.75 -7.95
N SER A 55 -14.68 -14.72 -6.62
CA SER A 55 -16.02 -14.73 -6.03
C SER A 55 -16.15 -13.67 -4.93
N PRO A 56 -16.33 -12.39 -5.29
CA PRO A 56 -16.38 -11.33 -4.29
C PRO A 56 -17.67 -11.39 -3.47
N GLN A 57 -17.53 -11.24 -2.16
CA GLN A 57 -18.63 -11.25 -1.19
C GLN A 57 -18.72 -9.90 -0.49
N GLU A 58 -19.92 -9.35 -0.36
CA GLU A 58 -20.17 -8.13 0.42
C GLU A 58 -20.84 -8.51 1.74
N ILE A 59 -20.24 -8.10 2.85
CA ILE A 59 -20.74 -8.32 4.21
C ILE A 59 -20.47 -7.05 5.01
N SER A 60 -21.54 -6.42 5.53
CA SER A 60 -21.45 -5.24 6.41
C SER A 60 -20.53 -4.13 5.86
N ASP A 61 -20.82 -3.62 4.67
CA ASP A 61 -20.03 -2.58 3.97
C ASP A 61 -18.57 -2.96 3.68
N THR A 62 -18.22 -4.24 3.80
CA THR A 62 -16.91 -4.76 3.43
C THR A 62 -17.02 -5.72 2.26
N ILE A 63 -16.29 -5.43 1.20
CA ILE A 63 -16.18 -6.29 0.03
C ILE A 63 -14.92 -7.14 0.17
N TYR A 64 -15.11 -8.45 0.26
CA TYR A 64 -14.07 -9.45 0.41
C TYR A 64 -13.77 -10.13 -0.94
N LEU A 65 -12.49 -10.20 -1.28
CA LEU A 65 -11.96 -10.97 -2.39
C LEU A 65 -10.78 -11.77 -1.88
N ASN A 66 -10.83 -13.10 -1.96
CA ASN A 66 -9.75 -13.94 -1.49
C ASN A 66 -9.44 -15.01 -2.53
N LEU A 67 -8.50 -14.70 -3.43
CA LEU A 67 -8.19 -15.58 -4.55
C LEU A 67 -7.53 -16.88 -4.09
N VAL A 68 -6.84 -16.88 -2.96
CA VAL A 68 -6.28 -18.11 -2.37
C VAL A 68 -7.42 -19.06 -1.98
N LYS A 69 -8.46 -18.54 -1.31
CA LYS A 69 -9.65 -19.30 -0.91
C LYS A 69 -10.50 -19.71 -2.11
N ASP A 70 -10.79 -18.77 -3.01
CA ASP A 70 -11.65 -18.99 -4.18
C ASP A 70 -11.09 -20.03 -5.16
N ASN A 71 -9.76 -20.22 -5.14
CA ASN A 71 -9.06 -21.20 -5.96
C ASN A 71 -8.58 -22.42 -5.17
N GLN A 72 -9.01 -22.58 -3.91
CA GLN A 72 -8.74 -23.76 -3.07
C GLN A 72 -7.26 -24.17 -3.04
N GLY A 73 -6.34 -23.20 -3.05
CA GLY A 73 -4.91 -23.47 -3.01
C GLY A 73 -4.27 -23.92 -4.33
N ARG A 74 -5.00 -23.89 -5.45
CA ARG A 74 -4.42 -24.11 -6.79
C ARG A 74 -3.21 -23.19 -7.00
N VAL A 75 -2.12 -23.80 -7.47
CA VAL A 75 -0.83 -23.11 -7.66
C VAL A 75 -0.56 -22.71 -9.10
N ASP A 76 -1.31 -23.28 -10.03
CA ASP A 76 -1.20 -23.10 -11.46
C ASP A 76 -2.04 -21.93 -11.99
N VAL A 77 -2.74 -21.18 -11.13
CA VAL A 77 -3.52 -20.02 -11.57
C VAL A 77 -2.60 -18.92 -12.09
N GLY A 78 -2.93 -18.41 -13.28
CA GLY A 78 -2.23 -17.29 -13.90
C GLY A 78 -2.41 -15.99 -13.12
N ASN A 79 -1.65 -14.96 -13.51
CA ASN A 79 -1.73 -13.66 -12.86
C ASN A 79 -3.13 -13.06 -12.99
N VAL A 80 -3.56 -12.39 -11.92
CA VAL A 80 -4.79 -11.62 -11.92
C VAL A 80 -4.45 -10.15 -11.71
N ASN A 81 -4.71 -9.34 -12.73
CA ASN A 81 -4.45 -7.92 -12.72
C ASN A 81 -5.75 -7.18 -12.41
N PHE A 82 -5.83 -6.55 -11.23
CA PHE A 82 -7.02 -5.85 -10.76
C PHE A 82 -6.96 -4.36 -11.07
N THR A 83 -8.09 -3.80 -11.48
CA THR A 83 -8.36 -2.36 -11.45
C THR A 83 -9.64 -2.14 -10.64
N ILE A 84 -9.50 -1.47 -9.50
CA ILE A 84 -10.54 -1.26 -8.50
C ILE A 84 -10.73 0.23 -8.31
N ARG A 85 -11.96 0.71 -8.46
CA ARG A 85 -12.33 2.10 -8.14
C ARG A 85 -13.23 2.12 -6.93
N VAL A 86 -12.91 2.98 -5.97
CA VAL A 86 -13.60 3.07 -4.66
C VAL A 86 -13.93 4.52 -4.34
N PRO A 87 -15.01 4.85 -3.60
CA PRO A 87 -15.22 6.20 -3.10
C PRO A 87 -13.97 6.72 -2.38
N HIS A 88 -13.62 8.01 -2.52
CA HIS A 88 -12.41 8.58 -1.88
C HIS A 88 -12.28 8.27 -0.38
N THR A 89 -13.39 8.18 0.34
CA THR A 89 -13.45 7.96 1.80
C THR A 89 -13.39 6.48 2.21
N SER A 90 -13.10 5.57 1.27
CA SER A 90 -13.03 4.12 1.51
C SER A 90 -11.80 3.71 2.32
N SER A 91 -11.93 2.59 3.02
CA SER A 91 -10.78 1.87 3.60
C SER A 91 -10.29 0.80 2.63
N VAL A 92 -8.97 0.70 2.46
CA VAL A 92 -8.34 -0.20 1.51
C VAL A 92 -7.36 -1.11 2.25
N ASP A 93 -7.50 -2.42 2.08
CA ASP A 93 -6.64 -3.42 2.70
C ASP A 93 -6.34 -4.53 1.69
N ILE A 94 -5.15 -4.47 1.12
CA ILE A 94 -4.76 -5.26 -0.04
C ILE A 94 -3.49 -6.04 0.29
N GLU A 95 -3.53 -7.34 0.02
CA GLU A 95 -2.42 -8.25 0.15
C GLU A 95 -2.19 -8.98 -1.17
N THR A 96 -0.93 -9.16 -1.56
CA THR A 96 -0.53 -10.06 -2.64
C THR A 96 0.76 -10.77 -2.29
N LEU A 97 1.00 -11.95 -2.87
CA LEU A 97 2.28 -12.64 -2.69
C LEU A 97 3.36 -12.04 -3.59
N ILE A 98 3.07 -11.86 -4.89
CA ILE A 98 3.97 -11.26 -5.87
C ILE A 98 3.22 -10.23 -6.74
N GLY A 99 3.91 -9.20 -7.22
CA GLY A 99 3.36 -8.21 -8.14
C GLY A 99 3.16 -6.85 -7.49
N ASN A 100 2.84 -5.84 -8.31
CA ASN A 100 2.85 -4.45 -7.86
C ASN A 100 1.50 -4.04 -7.26
N LEU A 101 1.55 -3.13 -6.30
CA LEU A 101 0.38 -2.59 -5.64
C LEU A 101 0.40 -1.07 -5.75
N ILE A 102 -0.58 -0.52 -6.48
CA ILE A 102 -0.74 0.91 -6.69
C ILE A 102 -2.05 1.35 -6.02
N VAL A 103 -1.99 2.31 -5.10
CA VAL A 103 -3.17 2.96 -4.52
C VAL A 103 -3.08 4.46 -4.73
N SER A 104 -4.14 5.06 -5.24
CA SER A 104 -4.21 6.49 -5.49
C SER A 104 -5.50 7.12 -5.00
N ASN A 105 -5.44 8.40 -4.59
CA ASN A 105 -6.61 9.24 -4.28
C ASN A 105 -7.51 8.73 -3.14
N VAL A 106 -6.98 7.95 -2.19
CA VAL A 106 -7.74 7.44 -1.04
C VAL A 106 -7.51 8.30 0.20
N ARG A 107 -8.60 8.74 0.82
CA ARG A 107 -8.67 9.65 1.98
C ARG A 107 -9.53 9.09 3.12
N GLY A 108 -9.76 7.78 3.14
CA GLY A 108 -10.54 7.10 4.18
C GLY A 108 -9.77 6.85 5.48
N GLY A 109 -10.28 5.95 6.32
CA GLY A 109 -9.66 5.66 7.62
C GLY A 109 -8.36 4.88 7.54
N LEU A 110 -8.23 3.97 6.57
CA LEU A 110 -7.15 3.00 6.48
C LEU A 110 -6.71 2.77 5.03
N VAL A 111 -5.39 2.74 4.81
CA VAL A 111 -4.75 2.15 3.63
C VAL A 111 -3.70 1.15 4.12
N ARG A 112 -3.92 -0.14 3.86
CA ARG A 112 -2.97 -1.21 4.13
C ARG A 112 -2.60 -1.91 2.82
N ALA A 113 -1.31 -1.93 2.52
CA ALA A 113 -0.73 -2.52 1.34
C ALA A 113 0.38 -3.48 1.75
N HIS A 114 0.26 -4.76 1.41
CA HIS A 114 1.20 -5.79 1.81
C HIS A 114 1.58 -6.69 0.64
N ILE A 115 2.87 -6.79 0.35
CA ILE A 115 3.44 -7.73 -0.63
C ILE A 115 4.36 -8.70 0.10
N THR A 116 3.99 -9.99 0.15
CA THR A 116 4.74 -10.95 0.97
C THR A 116 6.15 -11.23 0.41
N SER A 117 6.30 -11.38 -0.91
CA SER A 117 7.55 -11.78 -1.53
C SER A 117 8.20 -10.63 -2.30
N GLU A 118 7.68 -10.29 -3.49
CA GLU A 118 8.34 -9.36 -4.40
C GLU A 118 7.33 -8.48 -5.14
N GLY A 119 7.61 -7.18 -5.18
CA GLY A 119 6.84 -6.18 -5.89
C GLY A 119 6.94 -4.81 -5.24
N ASP A 120 6.65 -3.79 -6.04
CA ASP A 120 6.67 -2.40 -5.59
C ASP A 120 5.32 -1.97 -5.02
N ILE A 121 5.36 -1.13 -4.00
CA ILE A 121 4.19 -0.46 -3.44
C ILE A 121 4.26 1.02 -3.77
N THR A 122 3.27 1.51 -4.51
CA THR A 122 3.15 2.93 -4.87
C THR A 122 1.85 3.49 -4.29
N LEU A 123 1.97 4.43 -3.36
CA LEU A 123 0.83 5.10 -2.71
C LEU A 123 0.88 6.59 -3.05
N THR A 124 -0.13 7.13 -3.75
CA THR A 124 -0.14 8.52 -4.22
C THR A 124 -1.41 9.28 -3.84
N ASN A 125 -1.25 10.56 -3.49
CA ASN A 125 -2.36 11.42 -3.06
C ASN A 125 -3.19 10.77 -1.92
N ILE A 126 -2.49 10.18 -0.95
CA ILE A 126 -3.12 9.50 0.18
C ILE A 126 -3.38 10.50 1.31
N GLY A 127 -4.63 10.56 1.76
CA GLY A 127 -5.06 11.38 2.90
C GLY A 127 -5.60 10.56 4.07
N ALA A 128 -5.22 9.28 4.18
CA ALA A 128 -5.75 8.38 5.19
C ALA A 128 -5.12 8.60 6.59
N ALA A 129 -5.91 8.38 7.64
CA ALA A 129 -5.46 8.52 9.03
C ALA A 129 -4.51 7.40 9.47
N ALA A 130 -4.65 6.20 8.90
CA ALA A 130 -3.74 5.08 9.13
C ALA A 130 -3.22 4.53 7.80
N VAL A 131 -1.89 4.46 7.66
CA VAL A 131 -1.23 3.88 6.47
C VAL A 131 -0.21 2.83 6.92
N SER A 132 -0.29 1.65 6.31
CA SER A 132 0.70 0.59 6.48
C SER A 132 1.11 0.05 5.12
N ALA A 133 2.38 0.19 4.75
CA ALA A 133 2.95 -0.42 3.55
C ALA A 133 4.09 -1.36 3.92
N GLN A 134 4.02 -2.60 3.46
CA GLN A 134 5.03 -3.60 3.76
C GLN A 134 5.35 -4.44 2.53
N ASN A 135 6.64 -4.64 2.21
CA ASN A 135 7.06 -5.61 1.22
C ASN A 135 8.30 -6.42 1.63
N GLY A 136 8.47 -7.59 1.00
CA GLY A 136 9.71 -8.35 1.04
C GLY A 136 10.79 -7.66 0.21
N ILE A 137 10.69 -7.80 -1.11
CA ILE A 137 11.61 -7.21 -2.08
C ILE A 137 10.87 -6.21 -2.97
N GLY A 138 11.43 -5.03 -3.16
CA GLY A 138 10.89 -3.98 -4.02
C GLY A 138 10.90 -2.62 -3.32
N ASP A 139 10.56 -1.58 -4.05
CA ASP A 139 10.53 -0.23 -3.53
C ASP A 139 9.14 0.12 -2.95
N ILE A 140 9.15 0.97 -1.92
CA ILE A 140 7.95 1.58 -1.35
C ILE A 140 8.02 3.07 -1.62
N PHE A 141 7.08 3.60 -2.39
CA PHE A 141 6.88 5.02 -2.60
C PHE A 141 5.57 5.47 -1.95
N TYR A 142 5.65 6.51 -1.12
CA TYR A 142 4.50 7.16 -0.52
C TYR A 142 4.53 8.66 -0.81
N ASP A 143 3.46 9.17 -1.42
CA ASP A 143 3.15 10.59 -1.58
C ASP A 143 1.78 10.85 -0.95
N GLY A 144 1.75 11.55 0.18
CA GLY A 144 0.53 11.76 0.94
C GLY A 144 0.67 12.70 2.13
N GLU A 145 -0.45 12.90 2.80
CA GLU A 145 -0.56 13.76 3.97
C GLU A 145 -0.53 12.95 5.26
N LEU A 146 0.18 13.49 6.25
CA LEU A 146 0.15 12.98 7.62
C LEU A 146 -0.95 13.69 8.39
N GLN A 147 -2.04 12.98 8.66
CA GLN A 147 -3.18 13.48 9.44
C GLN A 147 -2.80 13.64 10.91
N PRO A 148 -3.32 14.67 11.61
CA PRO A 148 -3.16 14.80 13.06
C PRO A 148 -3.67 13.55 13.79
N GLY A 149 -2.90 13.03 14.74
CA GLY A 149 -3.19 11.78 15.45
C GLY A 149 -3.00 10.52 14.61
N GLY A 150 -2.60 10.64 13.33
CA GLY A 150 -2.47 9.53 12.40
C GLY A 150 -1.28 8.62 12.70
N SER A 151 -1.34 7.41 12.15
CA SER A 151 -0.32 6.37 12.32
C SER A 151 0.17 5.82 10.99
N TYR A 152 1.47 5.90 10.76
CA TYR A 152 2.11 5.59 9.50
C TYR A 152 3.24 4.58 9.71
N ARG A 153 3.17 3.45 9.02
CA ARG A 153 4.17 2.37 9.11
C ARG A 153 4.62 1.94 7.73
N PHE A 154 5.93 1.95 7.51
CA PHE A 154 6.54 1.51 6.27
C PHE A 154 7.63 0.49 6.59
N THR A 155 7.61 -0.68 5.95
CA THR A 155 8.57 -1.76 6.24
C THR A 155 8.98 -2.49 4.98
N SER A 156 10.29 -2.58 4.73
CA SER A 156 10.84 -3.35 3.61
C SER A 156 11.99 -4.25 4.07
N MET A 157 12.08 -5.47 3.52
CA MET A 157 13.25 -6.32 3.72
C MET A 157 14.38 -5.94 2.76
N LYS A 158 14.08 -5.62 1.50
CA LYS A 158 15.07 -5.17 0.52
C LYS A 158 14.45 -4.24 -0.52
N GLY A 159 15.03 -3.05 -0.68
CA GLY A 159 14.58 -2.04 -1.63
C GLY A 159 14.78 -0.63 -1.06
N ASN A 160 14.12 0.37 -1.62
CA ASN A 160 14.15 1.74 -1.14
C ASN A 160 12.79 2.15 -0.61
N ILE A 161 12.78 2.93 0.48
CA ILE A 161 11.56 3.56 0.99
C ILE A 161 11.69 5.06 0.77
N ASN A 162 10.84 5.61 -0.10
CA ASN A 162 10.79 7.03 -0.42
C ASN A 162 9.48 7.61 0.10
N LEU A 163 9.56 8.55 1.05
CA LEU A 163 8.41 9.19 1.66
C LEU A 163 8.39 10.66 1.30
N ARG A 164 7.44 11.03 0.44
CA ARG A 164 7.16 12.41 0.05
C ARG A 164 5.96 12.94 0.84
N ILE A 165 6.22 13.91 1.71
CA ILE A 165 5.21 14.49 2.61
C ILE A 165 5.30 16.03 2.60
N PRO A 166 4.20 16.76 2.87
CA PRO A 166 4.24 18.22 2.98
C PRO A 166 5.20 18.68 4.06
N PHE A 167 5.94 19.77 3.79
CA PHE A 167 6.79 20.41 4.80
C PHE A 167 6.00 20.93 6.01
N THR A 168 4.71 21.18 5.84
CA THR A 168 3.78 21.54 6.93
C THR A 168 3.37 20.35 7.81
N SER A 169 3.80 19.13 7.49
CA SER A 169 3.50 17.94 8.30
C SER A 169 4.11 18.04 9.69
N SER A 170 3.46 17.41 10.67
CA SER A 170 4.06 17.24 11.98
C SER A 170 3.97 15.81 12.49
N PHE A 171 5.11 15.26 12.93
CA PHE A 171 5.23 13.85 13.24
C PHE A 171 6.36 13.54 14.22
N ARG A 172 6.17 12.47 14.98
CA ARG A 172 7.22 11.76 15.72
C ARG A 172 7.77 10.65 14.83
N LEU A 173 9.09 10.59 14.71
CA LEU A 173 9.79 9.68 13.81
C LEU A 173 10.53 8.59 14.58
N VAL A 174 10.40 7.36 14.11
CA VAL A 174 11.34 6.26 14.35
C VAL A 174 11.70 5.65 12.99
N ALA A 175 12.88 5.98 12.46
CA ALA A 175 13.42 5.38 11.25
C ALA A 175 14.56 4.43 11.61
N THR A 176 14.58 3.22 11.03
CA THR A 176 15.63 2.21 11.30
C THR A 176 16.12 1.58 10.00
N ALA A 177 17.43 1.61 9.77
CA ALA A 177 18.14 0.99 8.66
C ALA A 177 19.26 0.07 9.19
N PRO A 178 18.92 -1.12 9.73
CA PRO A 178 19.84 -1.95 10.51
C PRO A 178 21.11 -2.37 9.77
N SER A 179 21.01 -2.70 8.47
CA SER A 179 22.17 -3.18 7.70
C SER A 179 22.92 -2.08 6.94
N THR A 180 22.32 -0.91 6.70
CA THR A 180 22.88 0.09 5.77
C THR A 180 23.20 1.45 6.37
N ARG A 181 22.59 1.83 7.51
CA ARG A 181 22.65 3.20 8.06
C ARG A 181 22.15 4.29 7.10
N ASN A 182 21.48 3.90 6.01
CA ASN A 182 21.15 4.82 4.94
C ASN A 182 19.77 5.45 5.18
N ILE A 183 19.77 6.51 5.98
CA ILE A 183 18.58 7.30 6.33
C ILE A 183 18.85 8.77 5.99
N SER A 184 18.16 9.27 4.96
CA SER A 184 18.21 10.67 4.54
C SER A 184 16.92 11.39 4.91
N LEU A 185 16.99 12.36 5.83
CA LEU A 185 15.83 13.13 6.29
C LEU A 185 15.48 14.30 5.36
N GLY A 186 16.38 14.69 4.44
CA GLY A 186 16.21 15.88 3.61
C GLY A 186 15.85 17.11 4.43
N SER A 187 14.82 17.85 3.98
CA SER A 187 14.28 19.04 4.64
C SER A 187 13.74 18.79 6.05
N PHE A 188 13.51 17.53 6.45
CA PHE A 188 12.96 17.18 7.76
C PHE A 188 14.03 16.97 8.86
N SER A 189 15.30 17.21 8.54
CA SER A 189 16.37 17.22 9.54
C SER A 189 16.26 18.45 10.45
N ASN A 190 16.33 18.28 11.77
CA ASN A 190 16.33 19.38 12.74
C ASN A 190 17.02 18.97 14.07
N ALA A 191 17.17 19.91 15.01
CA ALA A 191 17.83 19.68 16.30
C ALA A 191 17.15 18.63 17.21
N ASN A 192 15.89 18.27 16.93
CA ASN A 192 15.14 17.24 17.65
C ASN A 192 15.26 15.85 17.01
N MET A 193 16.04 15.70 15.93
CA MET A 193 16.31 14.42 15.27
C MET A 193 17.64 13.85 15.76
N ASN A 194 17.58 12.74 16.48
CA ASN A 194 18.75 12.11 17.08
C ASN A 194 19.08 10.82 16.33
N TYR A 195 20.30 10.77 15.78
CA TYR A 195 20.87 9.54 15.25
C TYR A 195 21.42 8.69 16.41
N THR A 196 21.04 7.42 16.42
CA THR A 196 21.38 6.43 17.45
C THR A 196 21.74 5.10 16.79
N GLY A 197 22.25 4.14 17.56
CA GLY A 197 22.61 2.82 17.04
C GLY A 197 23.71 2.88 15.97
N ASP A 198 24.69 3.78 16.15
CA ASP A 198 25.79 3.98 15.21
C ASP A 198 25.25 4.33 13.80
N GLY A 199 24.35 5.32 13.76
CA GLY A 199 23.71 5.85 12.55
C GLY A 199 22.58 4.97 11.98
N ARG A 200 22.29 3.81 12.56
CA ARG A 200 21.27 2.88 12.06
C ARG A 200 19.85 3.28 12.40
N ARG A 201 19.66 4.20 13.33
CA ARG A 201 18.34 4.58 13.82
C ARG A 201 18.24 6.08 14.01
N VAL A 202 17.15 6.68 13.56
CA VAL A 202 16.78 8.06 13.86
C VAL A 202 15.54 8.05 14.72
N VAL A 203 15.59 8.77 15.84
CA VAL A 203 14.41 9.02 16.69
C VAL A 203 14.30 10.52 16.92
N GLY A 204 13.09 11.06 16.76
CA GLY A 204 12.90 12.48 16.94
C GLY A 204 11.51 12.98 16.60
N ARG A 205 11.42 14.29 16.42
CA ARG A 205 10.16 14.97 16.13
C ARG A 205 10.36 16.12 15.15
N PHE A 206 9.41 16.26 14.23
CA PHE A 206 9.28 17.40 13.34
C PHE A 206 7.96 18.12 13.60
N GLY A 207 7.97 19.45 13.76
CA GLY A 207 6.83 20.23 14.26
C GLY A 207 6.45 19.89 15.71
N ASP A 208 5.16 19.86 16.02
CA ASP A 208 4.60 19.53 17.35
C ASP A 208 4.54 18.02 17.67
N GLY A 209 4.67 17.15 16.66
CA GLY A 209 4.64 15.69 16.76
C GLY A 209 3.25 15.06 16.57
N GLY A 210 2.34 15.74 15.86
CA GLY A 210 0.94 15.36 15.70
C GLY A 210 0.67 13.95 15.18
N ALA A 211 1.48 13.42 14.27
CA ALA A 211 1.38 12.04 13.77
C ALA A 211 2.50 11.13 14.30
N THR A 212 2.36 9.82 14.10
CA THR A 212 3.43 8.84 14.38
C THR A 212 3.89 8.18 13.08
N LEU A 213 5.20 8.17 12.85
CA LEU A 213 5.81 7.65 11.64
C LEU A 213 6.92 6.66 12.00
N THR A 214 6.70 5.39 11.68
CA THR A 214 7.68 4.31 11.87
C THR A 214 8.11 3.78 10.52
N VAL A 215 9.42 3.77 10.27
CA VAL A 215 9.99 3.31 8.99
C VAL A 215 11.12 2.33 9.28
N THR A 216 11.06 1.15 8.68
CA THR A 216 12.12 0.15 8.80
C THR A 216 12.50 -0.37 7.43
N ASN A 217 13.78 -0.30 7.08
CA ASN A 217 14.29 -0.93 5.88
C ASN A 217 15.50 -1.79 6.25
N GLN A 218 15.37 -3.11 6.09
CA GLN A 218 16.45 -4.00 6.48
C GLN A 218 17.66 -3.83 5.55
N ARG A 219 17.45 -3.78 4.23
CA ARG A 219 18.50 -3.61 3.21
C ARG A 219 18.09 -2.62 2.13
N GLY A 220 18.59 -1.40 2.28
CA GLY A 220 18.52 -0.36 1.25
C GLY A 220 18.46 1.01 1.90
N SER A 221 17.74 1.95 1.29
CA SER A 221 17.67 3.33 1.77
C SER A 221 16.29 3.71 2.30
N ILE A 222 16.28 4.68 3.21
CA ILE A 222 15.09 5.42 3.62
C ILE A 222 15.35 6.89 3.27
N ALA A 223 14.50 7.48 2.45
CA ALA A 223 14.59 8.88 2.07
C ALA A 223 13.28 9.62 2.34
N PHE A 224 13.38 10.78 2.97
CA PHE A 224 12.29 11.71 3.17
C PHE A 224 12.45 12.91 2.24
N LEU A 225 11.38 13.25 1.54
CA LEU A 225 11.33 14.30 0.53
C LEU A 225 10.22 15.29 0.87
N SER A 226 10.52 16.58 0.90
CA SER A 226 9.48 17.59 1.01
C SER A 226 8.77 17.75 -0.33
N ARG A 227 7.43 17.72 -0.32
CA ARG A 227 6.63 18.20 -1.46
C ARG A 227 6.45 19.71 -1.42
#